data_AF-A0A124IBX9-F1
#
_entry.id   AF-A0A124IBX9-F1
#
_cell.length_a   1.000
_cell.length_b   1.000
_cell.length_c   1.000
_cell.angle_alpha   90.00
_cell.angle_beta   90.00
_cell.angle_gamma   90.00
#
_symmetry.space_group_name_H-M   'P 1'
#
loop_
_entity.id
_entity.type
_entity.pdbx_description
1 polymer ?
#
loop_
_entity_poly.entity_id
_entity_poly.type
_entity_poly.pdbx_seq_one_letter_code
_entity_poly.pdbx_strand_id
1 'polypeptide(L)' 'MRGSGLICDEMTAMLDASTTAALVAAVEDYRTATGAGLLAVGHDQVLLDRWCDRTVHWEKLTAAKAREQ' A
#
# COMPACT_ATOMS: atom_id res chain seq x y z
N MET A 1 21.82 -4.52 6.67
CA MET A 1 21.05 -4.00 5.52
C MET A 1 19.88 -3.20 6.07
N ARG A 2 19.84 -1.88 5.89
CA ARG A 2 18.63 -1.11 6.21
C ARG A 2 17.66 -1.37 5.07
N GLY A 3 16.69 -2.27 5.26
CA GLY A 3 15.69 -2.55 4.24
C GLY A 3 14.97 -1.25 3.90
N SER A 4 15.15 -0.76 2.68
CA SER A 4 14.45 0.41 2.17
C SER A 4 12.97 0.04 2.04
N GLY A 5 12.13 0.66 2.86
CA GLY A 5 10.68 0.53 2.76
C GLY A 5 10.12 1.61 1.85
N LEU A 6 9.18 1.24 0.98
CA LEU A 6 8.35 2.17 0.23
C LEU A 6 7.09 2.51 1.03
N ILE A 7 6.79 3.80 1.12
CA ILE A 7 5.52 4.30 1.66
C ILE A 7 4.80 4.99 0.51
N CYS A 8 3.58 4.53 0.27
CA CYS A 8 2.77 4.91 -0.87
C CYS A 8 1.45 5.47 -0.36
N ASP A 9 1.43 6.77 -0.08
CA ASP A 9 0.26 7.46 0.46
C ASP A 9 -0.55 8.09 -0.67
N GLU A 10 -1.73 7.52 -0.93
CA GLU A 10 -2.73 8.02 -1.87
C GLU A 10 -2.17 8.28 -3.30
N MET A 11 -1.21 7.44 -3.73
CA MET A 11 -0.47 7.65 -4.98
C MET A 11 -1.31 7.52 -6.26
N THR A 12 -2.50 6.94 -6.15
CA THR A 12 -3.40 6.69 -7.29
C THR A 12 -4.52 7.73 -7.42
N ALA A 13 -4.55 8.74 -6.54
CA ALA A 13 -5.52 9.82 -6.65
C ALA A 13 -5.42 10.53 -8.01
N MET A 14 -6.59 10.74 -8.64
CA MET A 14 -6.74 11.40 -9.94
C MET A 14 -6.05 10.69 -11.12
N LEU A 15 -5.52 9.47 -10.94
CA LEU A 15 -5.04 8.65 -12.04
C LEU A 15 -6.20 7.89 -12.67
N ASP A 16 -6.17 7.75 -13.99
CA ASP A 16 -7.01 6.79 -14.67
C ASP A 16 -6.54 5.34 -14.36
N ALA A 17 -7.37 4.36 -14.73
CA ALA A 17 -7.09 2.96 -14.45
C ALA A 17 -5.80 2.45 -15.12
N SER A 18 -5.45 2.95 -16.31
CA SER A 18 -4.24 2.52 -17.03
C SER A 18 -2.98 3.08 -16.38
N THR A 19 -3.00 4.35 -15.97
CA THR A 19 -1.86 4.97 -15.27
C THR A 19 -1.66 4.37 -13.89
N THR A 20 -2.75 4.05 -13.18
CA THR A 20 -2.68 3.30 -11.92
C THR A 20 -2.01 1.94 -12.10
N ALA A 21 -2.43 1.17 -13.11
CA ALA A 21 -1.85 -0.14 -13.38
C ALA A 21 -0.35 -0.06 -13.72
N ALA A 22 0.06 0.95 -14.49
CA ALA A 22 1.46 1.18 -14.83
C ALA A 22 2.30 1.54 -13.59
N LEU A 23 1.77 2.38 -12.70
CA LEU A 23 2.44 2.76 -11.46
C LEU A 23 2.62 1.55 -10.53
N VAL A 24 1.56 0.76 -10.35
CA VAL A 24 1.60 -0.48 -9.54
C VAL A 24 2.66 -1.43 -10.08
N ALA A 25 2.70 -1.66 -11.39
CA ALA A 25 3.69 -2.52 -12.02
C ALA A 25 5.13 -2.04 -11.76
N ALA A 26 5.39 -0.73 -11.90
CA ALA A 26 6.71 -0.16 -11.66
C ALA A 26 7.17 -0.31 -10.19
N VAL A 27 6.24 -0.17 -9.24
CA VAL A 27 6.54 -0.39 -7.81
C VAL A 27 6.83 -1.86 -7.54
N GLU A 28 6.09 -2.78 -8.13
CA GLU A 28 6.34 -4.23 -7.98
C GLU A 28 7.68 -4.66 -8.57
N ASP A 29 8.06 -4.13 -9.72
CA ASP A 29 9.38 -4.39 -10.31
C ASP A 29 10.50 -3.94 -9.36
N TYR A 30 10.36 -2.76 -8.75
CA TYR A 30 11.31 -2.28 -7.77
C TYR A 30 11.35 -3.16 -6.52
N ARG A 31 10.20 -3.55 -5.96
CA ARG A 31 10.12 -4.42 -4.78
C ARG A 31 10.78 -5.77 -5.06
N THR A 32 10.52 -6.35 -6.22
CA THR A 32 11.09 -7.63 -6.66
C THR A 32 12.60 -7.54 -6.82
N ALA A 33 13.11 -6.46 -7.41
CA ALA A 33 14.54 -6.28 -7.64
C ALA A 33 15.33 -5.98 -6.35
N THR A 34 14.71 -5.36 -5.35
CA THR A 34 15.40 -4.83 -4.15
C THR A 34 15.07 -5.58 -2.85
N GLY A 35 14.00 -6.37 -2.84
CA GLY A 35 13.45 -6.94 -1.60
C GLY A 35 12.79 -5.90 -0.69
N ALA A 36 12.40 -4.74 -1.23
CA ALA A 36 11.77 -3.67 -0.46
C ALA A 36 10.37 -4.05 0.05
N GLY A 37 10.09 -3.71 1.31
CA GLY A 37 8.74 -3.74 1.86
C GLY A 37 7.90 -2.56 1.33
N LEU A 38 6.58 -2.75 1.24
CA LEU A 38 5.63 -1.73 0.80
C LEU A 38 4.57 -1.49 1.88
N LEU A 39 4.30 -0.23 2.18
CA LEU A 39 3.11 0.23 2.89
C LEU A 39 2.30 1.13 1.96
N ALA A 40 1.16 0.65 1.49
CA ALA A 40 0.21 1.43 0.71
C ALA A 40 -0.92 1.93 1.61
N VAL A 41 -1.27 3.21 1.45
CA VAL A 41 -2.38 3.88 2.11
C VAL A 41 -3.24 4.50 1.02
N GLY A 42 -4.54 4.28 1.07
CA GLY A 42 -5.47 4.85 0.13
C GLY A 42 -6.92 4.50 0.46
N HIS A 43 -7.85 5.07 -0.30
CA HIS A 43 -9.29 4.83 -0.11
C HIS A 43 -9.88 3.77 -1.07
N ASP A 44 -9.17 3.40 -2.14
CA ASP A 44 -9.60 2.34 -3.06
C ASP A 44 -9.27 0.94 -2.50
N GLN A 45 -10.28 0.32 -1.89
CA GLN A 45 -10.13 -1.01 -1.27
C GLN A 45 -9.88 -2.12 -2.30
N VAL A 46 -10.46 -2.03 -3.50
CA VAL A 46 -10.30 -3.07 -4.53
C VAL A 46 -8.87 -3.10 -5.03
N LEU A 47 -8.25 -1.93 -5.18
CA LEU A 47 -6.84 -1.83 -5.50
C LEU A 47 -5.96 -2.39 -4.38
N LEU A 48 -6.20 -1.94 -3.14
CA LEU A 48 -5.39 -2.34 -1.98
C LEU A 48 -5.45 -3.85 -1.73
N ASP A 49 -6.63 -4.47 -1.83
CA ASP A 49 -6.80 -5.92 -1.65
C ASP A 49 -6.16 -6.76 -2.76
N ARG A 50 -5.98 -6.19 -3.95
CA ARG A 50 -5.25 -6.86 -5.04
C ARG A 50 -3.75 -6.66 -4.94
N TRP A 51 -3.30 -5.52 -4.42
CA TRP A 51 -1.89 -5.14 -4.44
C TRP A 51 -1.15 -5.54 -3.16
N CYS A 52 -1.82 -5.53 -2.01
CA CYS A 52 -1.21 -5.82 -0.71
C CYS A 52 -1.52 -7.26 -0.27
N ASP A 53 -0.52 -7.93 0.32
CA ASP A 53 -0.73 -9.23 0.96
C ASP A 53 -1.68 -9.16 2.16
N ARG A 54 -1.75 -7.98 2.80
CA ARG A 54 -2.58 -7.71 3.98
C ARG A 54 -3.15 -6.29 3.90
N THR A 55 -4.45 -6.17 4.12
CA THR A 55 -5.15 -4.88 4.25
C THR A 55 -5.69 -4.72 5.66
N VAL A 56 -5.66 -3.49 6.18
CA VAL A 56 -6.27 -3.12 7.47
C VAL A 56 -7.09 -1.86 7.31
N HIS A 57 -8.27 -1.83 7.94
CA HIS A 57 -9.10 -0.64 7.99
C HIS A 57 -8.72 0.25 9.17
N TRP A 58 -8.78 1.56 8.95
CA TRP A 58 -8.49 2.57 9.97
C TRP A 58 -9.30 2.36 11.26
N GLU A 59 -10.59 2.08 11.13
CA GLU A 59 -11.49 1.82 12.27
C GLU A 59 -11.01 0.65 13.14
N LYS A 60 -10.49 -0.41 12.51
CA LYS A 60 -9.98 -1.59 13.22
C LYS A 60 -8.68 -1.26 13.95
N LEU A 61 -7.81 -0.46 13.33
CA LEU A 61 -6.54 -0.02 13.94
C LEU A 61 -6.78 0.86 15.17
N THR A 62 -7.69 1.82 15.07
CA THR A 62 -8.00 2.73 16.18
C THR A 62 -8.76 2.03 17.31
N ALA A 63 -9.67 1.11 16.98
CA ALA A 63 -10.37 0.29 17.97
C ALA A 63 -9.43 -0.66 18.74
N ALA A 64 -8.39 -1.22 18.08
CA ALA A 64 -7.38 -2.03 18.76
C ALA A 64 -6.55 -1.19 19.73
N LYS A 65 -6.13 0.01 19.31
CA LYS A 65 -5.38 0.95 20.16
C LYS A 65 -6.15 1.40 21.41
N ALA A 66 -7.48 1.44 21.35
CA ALA A 66 -8.34 1.82 22.47
C ALA A 66 -8.54 0.68 23.50
N ARG A 67 -8.21 -0.58 23.15
CA ARG A 67 -8.30 -1.73 24.07
C ARG A 67 -7.00 -2.01 24.83
N GLU A 68 -5.90 -1.44 24.35
CA GLU A 68 -4.57 -1.55 24.95
C GLU A 68 -4.23 -0.40 25.91
N GLN A 69 -5.14 0.59 26.03
CA GLN A 69 -5.08 1.74 26.93
C GLN A 69 -6.12 1.61 28.04
#